data_AF-A0A842UUM5-F1
#
_entry.id   AF-A0A842UUM5-F1
#
_cell.length_a   1.000
_cell.length_b   1.000
_cell.length_c   1.000
_cell.angle_alpha   90.00
_cell.angle_beta   90.00
_cell.angle_gamma   90.00
#
_symmetry.space_group_name_H-M   'P 1'
#
loop_
_entity.id
_entity.type
_entity.pdbx_description
1 polymer ?
#
loop_
_entity_poly.entity_id
_entity_poly.type
_entity_poly.pdbx_seq_one_letter_code
_entity_poly.pdbx_strand_id
1 'polypeptide(L)'
;MPRLPRVSDFENKKDHLGRKICRNCEQTVAKRRRFYCSTKCMDEFNQNHDWHWVRKAILRRDNYRCSICRTRKRKAELDVDHIIPVRCGINPFGKNNLRLLCKECHKAKTKLDREANL
;
A
#
# COMPACT_ATOMS: atom_id res chain seq x y z
N MET A 1 -5.28 6.52 -13.73
CA MET A 1 -4.15 6.12 -12.87
C MET A 1 -3.76 4.69 -13.23
N PRO A 2 -2.45 4.37 -13.31
CA PRO A 2 -2.03 2.99 -13.54
C PRO A 2 -2.53 2.08 -12.41
N ARG A 3 -2.75 0.79 -12.72
CA ARG A 3 -3.12 -0.18 -11.69
C ARG A 3 -1.99 -0.30 -10.67
N LEU A 4 -2.33 -0.39 -9.39
CA LEU A 4 -1.32 -0.73 -8.38
C LEU A 4 -0.86 -2.18 -8.56
N PRO A 5 0.41 -2.49 -8.24
CA PRO A 5 0.89 -3.87 -8.19
C PRO A 5 0.07 -4.68 -7.18
N ARG A 6 -0.27 -5.92 -7.53
CA ARG A 6 -0.84 -6.93 -6.64
C ARG A 6 0.28 -7.79 -6.06
N VAL A 7 0.06 -8.43 -4.93
CA VAL A 7 1.04 -9.36 -4.31
C VAL A 7 1.50 -10.46 -5.28
N SER A 8 0.64 -10.88 -6.22
CA SER A 8 0.95 -11.85 -7.27
C SER A 8 1.97 -11.35 -8.30
N ASP A 9 2.10 -10.03 -8.49
CA ASP A 9 2.99 -9.44 -9.48
C ASP A 9 4.47 -9.47 -9.05
N PHE A 10 4.73 -9.69 -7.76
CA PHE A 10 6.09 -9.73 -7.23
C PHE A 10 6.77 -11.05 -7.54
N GLU A 11 8.01 -10.96 -8.03
CA GLU A 11 8.79 -12.10 -8.49
C GLU A 11 9.08 -13.13 -7.40
N ASN A 12 9.18 -14.38 -7.83
CA ASN A 12 9.63 -15.48 -6.98
C ASN A 12 11.15 -15.58 -7.02
N LYS A 13 11.79 -15.43 -5.87
CA LYS A 13 13.24 -15.55 -5.73
C LYS A 13 13.66 -17.01 -5.52
N LYS A 14 14.81 -17.40 -6.08
CA LYS A 14 15.48 -18.69 -5.82
C LYS A 14 16.97 -18.44 -5.59
N ASP A 15 17.61 -19.29 -4.78
CA ASP A 15 19.06 -19.28 -4.61
C ASP A 15 19.78 -20.00 -5.76
N HIS A 16 21.11 -19.99 -5.72
CA HIS A 16 21.98 -20.67 -6.71
C HIS A 16 21.76 -22.19 -6.76
N LEU A 17 21.14 -22.79 -5.74
CA LEU A 17 20.80 -24.22 -5.68
C LEU A 17 19.34 -24.48 -6.10
N GLY A 18 18.63 -23.46 -6.59
CA GLY A 18 17.23 -23.55 -7.01
C GLY A 18 16.22 -23.62 -5.85
N ARG A 19 16.65 -23.44 -4.60
CA ARG A 19 15.75 -23.42 -3.43
C ARG A 19 15.02 -22.09 -3.40
N LYS A 20 13.74 -22.13 -3.03
CA LYS A 20 12.88 -20.95 -2.97
C LYS A 20 13.35 -19.99 -1.87
N ILE A 21 13.37 -18.70 -2.17
CA ILE A 21 13.74 -17.63 -1.24
C ILE A 21 12.48 -16.83 -0.84
N CYS A 22 12.41 -16.43 0.43
CA CYS A 22 11.31 -15.65 0.96
C CYS A 22 11.29 -14.25 0.35
N ARG A 23 10.13 -13.80 -0.12
CA ARG A 23 9.97 -12.46 -0.70
C ARG A 23 10.16 -11.31 0.29
N ASN A 24 10.08 -11.59 1.60
CA ASN A 24 10.15 -10.58 2.65
C ASN A 24 11.55 -10.48 3.28
N CYS A 25 12.08 -11.57 3.82
CA CYS A 25 13.34 -11.58 4.59
C CYS A 25 14.52 -12.23 3.86
N GLU A 26 14.32 -12.67 2.62
CA GLU A 26 15.36 -13.27 1.76
C GLU A 26 16.00 -14.57 2.26
N GLN A 27 15.44 -15.18 3.32
CA GLN A 27 15.83 -16.51 3.79
C GLN A 27 15.23 -17.64 2.95
N THR A 28 15.85 -18.81 2.97
CA THR A 28 15.33 -20.01 2.29
C THR A 28 13.96 -20.41 2.83
N VAL A 29 13.06 -20.78 1.93
CA VAL A 29 11.70 -21.23 2.23
C VAL A 29 11.68 -22.75 2.39
N ALA A 30 11.13 -23.24 3.50
CA ALA A 30 10.97 -24.66 3.76
C ALA A 30 10.16 -25.38 2.67
N LYS A 31 10.44 -26.67 2.42
CA LYS A 31 9.89 -27.45 1.28
C LYS A 31 8.38 -27.34 1.06
N ARG A 32 7.57 -27.25 2.13
CA ARG A 32 6.09 -27.15 2.07
C ARG A 32 5.54 -25.72 1.85
N ARG A 33 6.39 -24.70 1.90
CA ARG A 33 6.01 -23.30 1.71
C ARG A 33 6.42 -22.83 0.31
N ARG A 34 5.76 -21.77 -0.18
CA ARG A 34 5.97 -21.26 -1.56
C ARG A 34 6.74 -19.95 -1.60
N PHE A 35 6.17 -18.89 -1.03
CA PHE A 35 6.67 -17.52 -1.21
C PHE A 35 7.29 -16.91 0.05
N TYR A 36 6.96 -17.45 1.23
CA TYR A 36 7.36 -16.89 2.52
C TYR A 36 7.83 -17.98 3.48
N CYS A 37 8.89 -17.70 4.24
CA CYS A 37 9.44 -18.66 5.22
C CYS A 37 8.52 -18.85 6.43
N SER A 38 7.74 -17.84 6.80
CA SER A 38 6.83 -17.83 7.95
C SER A 38 5.54 -17.07 7.64
N THR A 39 4.49 -17.26 8.46
CA THR A 39 3.26 -16.45 8.37
C THR A 39 3.56 -14.99 8.69
N LYS A 40 4.43 -14.73 9.69
CA LYS A 40 4.93 -13.40 10.03
C LYS A 40 5.52 -12.67 8.81
N CYS A 41 6.38 -13.35 8.04
CA CYS A 41 6.97 -12.74 6.84
C CYS A 41 5.95 -12.50 5.72
N MET A 42 4.92 -13.33 5.61
CA MET A 42 3.81 -13.07 4.68
C MET A 42 3.04 -11.81 5.10
N ASP A 43 2.74 -11.68 6.38
CA ASP A 43 1.99 -10.53 6.91
C ASP A 43 2.79 -9.24 6.78
N GLU A 44 4.09 -9.25 7.12
CA GLU A 44 5.00 -8.11 6.95
C GLU A 44 5.11 -7.68 5.48
N PHE A 45 5.20 -8.65 4.56
CA PHE A 45 5.21 -8.34 3.13
C PHE A 45 3.90 -7.68 2.70
N ASN A 46 2.76 -8.27 3.05
CA ASN A 46 1.44 -7.76 2.68
C ASN A 46 1.19 -6.37 3.27
N GLN A 47 1.64 -6.09 4.51
CA GLN A 47 1.51 -4.78 5.14
C GLN A 47 2.19 -3.64 4.38
N ASN A 48 3.11 -3.96 3.47
CA ASN A 48 3.90 -2.99 2.70
C ASN A 48 3.72 -3.12 1.18
N HIS A 49 2.99 -4.12 0.69
CA HIS A 49 2.82 -4.40 -0.75
C HIS A 49 1.38 -4.75 -1.15
N ASP A 50 0.44 -4.77 -0.22
CA ASP A 50 -0.97 -5.03 -0.48
C ASP A 50 -1.83 -3.82 -0.08
N TRP A 51 -2.55 -3.27 -1.06
CA TRP A 51 -3.38 -2.08 -0.85
C TRP A 51 -4.48 -2.28 0.19
N HIS A 52 -5.05 -3.49 0.33
CA HIS A 52 -6.04 -3.77 1.36
C HIS A 52 -5.45 -3.58 2.77
N TRP A 53 -4.25 -4.12 2.99
CA TRP A 53 -3.55 -4.00 4.27
C TRP A 53 -3.10 -2.57 4.55
N VAL A 54 -2.51 -1.91 3.54
CA VAL A 54 -2.09 -0.51 3.63
C VAL A 54 -3.28 0.39 3.93
N ARG A 55 -4.40 0.27 3.19
CA ARG A 55 -5.61 1.05 3.43
C ARG A 55 -6.14 0.87 4.85
N LYS A 56 -6.17 -0.36 5.35
CA LYS A 56 -6.60 -0.67 6.72
C LYS A 56 -5.68 -0.02 7.77
N ALA A 57 -4.38 -0.01 7.53
CA ALA A 57 -3.40 0.63 8.41
C ALA A 57 -3.59 2.15 8.46
N ILE A 58 -3.76 2.81 7.31
CA ILE A 58 -3.95 4.26 7.23
C ILE A 58 -5.27 4.70 7.89
N LEU A 59 -6.38 3.97 7.65
CA LEU A 59 -7.67 4.23 8.32
C LEU A 59 -7.55 4.25 9.85
N ARG A 60 -6.80 3.28 10.41
CA ARG A 60 -6.56 3.17 11.85
C ARG A 60 -5.60 4.24 12.36
N ARG A 61 -4.48 4.45 11.67
CA ARG A 61 -3.48 5.48 11.99
C ARG A 61 -4.13 6.86 12.13
N ASP A 62 -5.00 7.21 11.18
CA ASP A 62 -5.63 8.53 11.12
C ASP A 62 -6.93 8.61 11.93
N ASN A 63 -7.25 7.58 12.74
CA ASN A 63 -8.47 7.49 13.55
C ASN A 63 -9.76 7.84 12.78
N TYR A 64 -9.83 7.42 11.51
CA TYR A 64 -10.95 7.73 10.60
C TYR A 64 -11.23 9.23 10.44
N ARG A 65 -10.23 10.09 10.62
CA ARG A 65 -10.31 11.55 10.45
C ARG A 65 -9.71 11.97 9.13
N CYS A 66 -10.42 12.84 8.42
CA CYS A 66 -9.86 13.49 7.23
C CYS A 66 -8.63 14.32 7.62
N SER A 67 -7.55 14.21 6.86
CA SER A 67 -6.31 14.93 7.11
C SER A 67 -6.43 16.43 6.81
N ILE A 68 -7.36 16.83 5.94
CA ILE A 68 -7.62 18.23 5.56
C ILE A 68 -8.63 18.86 6.52
N CYS A 69 -9.88 18.41 6.52
CA CYS A 69 -10.93 19.04 7.33
C CYS A 69 -11.00 18.56 8.79
N ARG A 70 -10.16 17.59 9.19
CA ARG A 70 -10.06 17.03 10.56
C ARG A 70 -11.32 16.32 11.10
N THR A 71 -12.40 16.29 10.33
CA THR A 71 -13.66 15.61 10.70
C THR A 71 -13.55 14.09 10.62
N ARG A 72 -14.04 13.40 11.64
CA ARG A 72 -14.20 11.94 11.65
C ARG A 72 -15.38 11.54 10.77
N LYS A 73 -15.22 10.52 9.92
CA LYS A 73 -16.27 10.04 9.00
C LYS A 73 -16.39 8.51 9.05
N ARG A 74 -17.45 7.95 8.46
CA ARG A 74 -17.58 6.49 8.31
C ARG A 74 -16.56 5.99 7.29
N LYS A 75 -16.12 4.73 7.43
CA LYS A 75 -15.14 4.09 6.53
C LYS A 75 -15.49 4.22 5.04
N ALA A 76 -16.77 4.12 4.68
CA ALA A 76 -17.26 4.22 3.30
C ALA A 76 -17.20 5.64 2.70
N GLU A 77 -16.97 6.65 3.54
CA GLU A 77 -16.86 8.07 3.17
C GLU A 77 -15.41 8.56 3.11
N LEU A 78 -14.45 7.65 3.35
CA LEU A 78 -13.04 7.95 3.45
C LEU A 78 -12.23 7.18 2.42
N ASP A 79 -11.32 7.88 1.76
CA ASP A 79 -10.35 7.33 0.84
C ASP A 79 -8.93 7.58 1.29
N VAL A 80 -8.05 6.64 0.97
CA VAL A 80 -6.62 6.79 1.18
C VAL A 80 -6.04 7.36 -0.10
N ASP A 81 -5.60 8.61 0.00
CA ASP A 81 -5.07 9.41 -1.09
C ASP A 81 -3.53 9.44 -1.01
N HIS A 82 -2.90 9.44 -2.17
CA HIS A 82 -1.47 9.66 -2.31
C HIS A 82 -1.19 11.18 -2.30
N ILE A 83 -0.38 11.65 -1.35
CA ILE A 83 -0.02 13.07 -1.21
C ILE A 83 0.64 13.55 -2.50
N ILE A 84 1.72 12.88 -2.91
CA ILE A 84 2.32 12.98 -4.25
C ILE A 84 1.68 11.88 -5.11
N PRO A 85 1.21 12.16 -6.34
CA PRO A 85 0.60 11.14 -7.21
C PRO A 85 1.55 10.00 -7.61
N VAL A 86 1.04 8.77 -7.73
CA VAL A 86 1.83 7.57 -8.08
C VAL A 86 2.53 7.70 -9.44
N ARG A 87 1.95 8.45 -10.39
CA ARG A 87 2.57 8.68 -11.71
C ARG A 87 3.91 9.42 -11.66
N CYS A 88 4.25 10.00 -10.51
CA CYS A 88 5.56 10.60 -10.25
C CYS A 88 6.65 9.55 -9.90
N GLY A 89 6.40 8.25 -10.07
CA GLY A 89 7.40 7.20 -9.89
C GLY A 89 7.70 6.82 -8.44
N ILE A 90 6.87 7.28 -7.50
CA ILE A 90 7.02 7.00 -6.07
C ILE A 90 6.44 5.64 -5.67
N ASN A 91 6.93 5.08 -4.57
CA ASN A 91 6.36 3.85 -4.00
C ASN A 91 4.88 4.07 -3.61
N PRO A 92 3.92 3.36 -4.25
CA PRO A 92 2.50 3.55 -3.98
C PRO A 92 2.04 3.05 -2.61
N PHE A 93 2.84 2.25 -1.92
CA PHE A 93 2.52 1.68 -0.61
C PHE A 93 3.20 2.41 0.55
N GLY A 94 4.06 3.39 0.25
CA GLY A 94 4.79 4.17 1.26
C GLY A 94 3.84 4.97 2.14
N LYS A 95 3.63 4.53 3.39
CA LYS A 95 2.66 5.12 4.34
C LYS A 95 2.87 6.61 4.59
N ASN A 96 4.10 7.10 4.44
CA ASN A 96 4.44 8.53 4.60
C ASN A 96 3.84 9.39 3.49
N ASN A 97 3.62 8.83 2.30
CA ASN A 97 2.98 9.50 1.17
C ASN A 97 1.46 9.24 1.13
N LEU A 98 0.88 8.62 2.16
CA LEU A 98 -0.55 8.32 2.22
C LEU A 98 -1.23 9.15 3.30
N ARG A 99 -2.40 9.70 2.96
CA ARG A 99 -3.26 10.40 3.89
C ARG A 99 -4.71 9.98 3.74
N LEU A 100 -5.45 10.02 4.83
CA LEU A 100 -6.88 9.75 4.78
C LEU A 100 -7.67 11.03 4.46
N LEU A 101 -8.52 11.00 3.44
CA LEU A 101 -9.37 12.13 3.02
C LEU A 101 -10.84 11.71 2.97
N CYS A 102 -11.75 12.63 3.32
CA CYS A 102 -13.17 12.45 2.97
C CYS A 102 -13.38 12.67 1.46
N LYS A 103 -14.49 12.15 0.93
CA LYS A 103 -14.84 12.28 -0.51
C LYS A 103 -14.78 13.73 -1.03
N GLU A 104 -15.25 14.70 -0.25
CA GLU A 104 -15.26 16.11 -0.62
C GLU A 104 -13.84 16.68 -0.75
N CYS A 105 -13.01 16.47 0.27
CA CYS A 105 -11.62 16.90 0.27
C CYS A 105 -10.81 16.20 -0.82
N HIS A 106 -11.07 14.91 -1.07
CA HIS A 106 -10.39 14.15 -2.11
C HIS A 106 -10.75 14.66 -3.52
N LYS A 107 -12.03 15.00 -3.75
CA LYS A 107 -12.48 15.63 -5.00
C LYS A 107 -11.81 16.99 -5.23
N ALA A 108 -11.74 17.83 -4.18
CA ALA A 108 -11.09 19.13 -4.25
C ALA A 108 -9.59 18.99 -4.60
N LYS A 109 -8.87 18.09 -3.92
CA LYS A 109 -7.47 17.80 -4.25
C LYS A 109 -7.31 17.29 -5.68
N THR A 110 -8.14 16.35 -6.12
CA THR A 110 -8.06 15.81 -7.48
C THR A 110 -8.19 16.91 -8.54
N LYS A 111 -9.00 17.94 -8.29
CA LYS A 111 -9.11 19.11 -9.16
C LYS A 111 -7.79 19.89 -9.18
N LEU A 112 -7.22 20.19 -8.02
CA LEU A 112 -5.94 20.90 -7.90
C LEU A 112 -4.78 20.14 -8.56
N ASP A 113 -4.69 18.82 -8.36
CA ASP A 113 -3.66 17.98 -8.99
C ASP A 113 -3.75 18.08 -10.53
N ARG A 114 -4.96 18.03 -11.09
CA ARG A 114 -5.20 18.16 -12.54
C ARG A 114 -4.81 19.54 -13.07
N GLU A 115 -5.16 20.61 -12.35
CA GLU A 115 -4.80 21.99 -12.70
C GLU A 115 -3.29 22.21 -12.66
N ALA A 116 -2.60 21.57 -11.72
CA ALA A 116 -1.14 21.57 -11.63
C ALA A 116 -0.45 20.64 -12.66
N ASN A 117 -1.22 19.95 -13.50
CA ASN A 117 -0.76 18.89 -14.41
C ASN A 117 0.06 17.79 -13.68
N LEU A 118 -0.19 17.65 -12.39
CA LEU A 118 0.34 16.60 -11.54
C LEU A 118 -0.50 15.38 -11.66
#